data_AF-A0A0S3TLL1-F1
#
_entry.id   AF-A0A0S3TLL1-F1
#
_cell.length_a   1.000
_cell.length_b   1.000
_cell.length_c   1.000
_cell.angle_alpha   90.00
_cell.angle_beta   90.00
_cell.angle_gamma   90.00
#
_symmetry.space_group_name_H-M   'P 1'
#
loop_
_entity.id
_entity.type
_entity.pdbx_description
1 polymer ?
#
loop_
_entity_poly.entity_id
_entity_poly.type
_entity_poly.pdbx_seq_one_letter_code
_entity_poly.pdbx_strand_id
1 'polypeptide(L)'
;MGDFADLKQLAWDVYGFDRAKKVKRRKRQTIVDSQGLLLKVIVSEGNASERVLTAYALMELLEERPELLEKVEVLWVDSGYDGDKFALCVWLMIQAHVEVIRRTEQEWKVLPKRWVVERTFGWLNQYHRLSKDYEHLPEMSEAAIYAVMPRIMLRRLVV
;
A
#
# COMPACT_ATOMS: atom_id res chain seq x y z
N MET A 1 -2.97 31.60 -11.08
CA MET A 1 -3.14 30.50 -12.06
C MET A 1 -1.75 29.95 -12.32
N GLY A 2 -1.37 28.88 -11.62
CA GLY A 2 0.02 28.36 -11.64
C GLY A 2 0.40 27.79 -13.00
N ASP A 3 1.67 27.94 -13.37
CA ASP A 3 2.19 27.54 -14.68
C ASP A 3 2.11 26.00 -14.85
N PHE A 4 1.71 25.54 -16.03
CA PHE A 4 1.67 24.11 -16.36
C PHE A 4 3.08 23.48 -16.34
N ALA A 5 4.14 24.29 -16.45
CA ALA A 5 5.52 23.85 -16.27
C ALA A 5 5.80 23.38 -14.83
N ASP A 6 5.28 24.07 -13.83
CA ASP A 6 5.48 23.76 -12.41
C ASP A 6 4.81 22.42 -12.03
N LEU A 7 3.63 22.14 -12.60
CA LEU A 7 2.93 20.87 -12.39
C LEU A 7 3.67 19.68 -13.02
N LYS A 8 4.34 19.87 -14.16
CA LYS A 8 5.19 18.83 -14.75
C LYS A 8 6.41 18.57 -13.90
N GLN A 9 7.07 19.62 -13.41
CA GLN A 9 8.24 19.50 -12.53
C GLN A 9 7.88 18.73 -11.24
N LEU A 10 6.81 19.14 -10.56
CA LEU A 10 6.31 18.47 -9.34
C LEU A 10 5.94 17.00 -9.57
N ALA A 11 5.30 16.70 -10.71
CA ALA A 11 4.95 15.32 -11.09
C ALA A 11 6.19 14.45 -11.40
N TRP A 12 7.24 15.02 -11.98
CA TRP A 12 8.50 14.32 -12.24
C TRP A 12 9.36 14.14 -11.00
N ASP A 13 9.21 15.01 -10.00
CA ASP A 13 9.96 14.98 -8.74
C ASP A 13 9.57 13.78 -7.86
N VAL A 14 8.35 13.25 -7.99
CA VAL A 14 7.89 12.06 -7.25
C VAL A 14 8.11 10.76 -8.03
N TYR A 15 9.20 10.64 -8.81
CA TYR A 15 9.61 9.37 -9.42
C TYR A 15 10.96 8.91 -8.88
N GLY A 16 11.00 7.68 -8.39
CA GLY A 16 12.19 7.10 -7.77
C GLY A 16 12.78 5.96 -8.58
N PHE A 17 14.11 5.81 -8.56
CA PHE A 17 14.76 4.66 -9.18
C PHE A 17 14.76 3.46 -8.23
N ASP A 18 13.95 2.46 -8.57
CA ASP A 18 13.94 1.20 -7.84
C ASP A 18 15.16 0.37 -8.24
N ARG A 19 16.13 0.25 -7.33
CA ARG A 19 17.37 -0.49 -7.57
C ARG A 19 17.15 -1.99 -7.73
N ALA A 20 16.16 -2.56 -7.05
CA ALA A 20 15.88 -3.99 -7.11
C ALA A 20 15.29 -4.37 -8.48
N LYS A 21 14.40 -3.54 -9.01
CA LYS A 21 13.77 -3.77 -10.33
C LYS A 21 14.49 -3.10 -11.49
N LYS A 22 15.46 -2.22 -11.21
CA LYS A 22 16.22 -1.42 -12.18
C LYS A 22 15.34 -0.57 -13.10
N VAL A 23 14.32 0.06 -12.52
CA VAL A 23 13.33 0.87 -13.25
C VAL A 23 12.98 2.13 -12.47
N LYS A 24 12.82 3.25 -13.17
CA LYS A 24 12.25 4.49 -12.62
C LYS A 24 10.74 4.34 -12.54
N ARG A 25 10.17 4.44 -11.34
CA ARG A 25 8.74 4.25 -11.08
C ARG A 25 8.28 4.98 -9.82
N ARG A 26 6.96 5.02 -9.62
CA ARG A 26 6.34 5.19 -8.31
C ARG A 26 6.03 3.85 -7.67
N LYS A 27 5.94 3.86 -6.34
CA LYS A 27 5.54 2.74 -5.50
C LYS A 27 4.18 3.05 -4.90
N ARG A 28 3.32 2.03 -4.82
CA ARG A 28 2.03 2.08 -4.14
C ARG A 28 2.15 1.25 -2.87
N GLN A 29 2.08 1.89 -1.72
CA GLN A 29 2.04 1.24 -0.41
C GLN A 29 0.58 1.14 0.02
N THR A 30 0.08 -0.06 0.29
CA THR A 30 -1.33 -0.28 0.64
C THR A 30 -1.45 -0.97 1.99
N ILE A 31 -2.43 -0.53 2.79
CA ILE A 31 -2.92 -1.23 3.97
C ILE A 31 -4.32 -1.74 3.63
N VAL A 32 -4.55 -3.04 3.83
CA VAL A 32 -5.82 -3.71 3.56
C VAL A 32 -6.26 -4.51 4.78
N ASP A 33 -7.56 -4.76 4.90
CA ASP A 33 -8.10 -5.68 5.89
C ASP A 33 -7.85 -7.16 5.53
N SER A 34 -8.30 -8.07 6.39
CA SER A 34 -8.17 -9.52 6.19
C SER A 34 -8.93 -10.06 4.95
N GLN A 35 -9.86 -9.28 4.39
CA GLN A 35 -10.61 -9.59 3.18
C GLN A 35 -10.01 -8.95 1.92
N GLY A 36 -8.94 -8.17 2.04
CA GLY A 36 -8.31 -7.44 0.94
C GLY A 36 -9.01 -6.13 0.57
N LEU A 37 -9.86 -5.59 1.46
CA LEU A 37 -10.45 -4.27 1.30
C LEU A 37 -9.46 -3.20 1.74
N LEU A 38 -9.31 -2.17 0.92
CA LEU A 38 -8.36 -1.09 1.15
C LEU A 38 -8.78 -0.21 2.33
N LEU A 39 -7.84 -0.01 3.26
CA LEU A 39 -7.96 0.93 4.37
C LEU A 39 -7.19 2.23 4.05
N LYS A 40 -5.95 2.10 3.57
CA LYS A 40 -5.11 3.25 3.18
C LYS A 40 -4.23 2.91 1.98
N VAL A 41 -3.97 3.88 1.11
CA VAL A 41 -2.93 3.79 0.08
C VAL A 41 -2.10 5.07 0.07
N ILE A 42 -0.79 4.92 -0.06
CA ILE A 42 0.16 6.02 -0.28
C ILE A 42 0.93 5.73 -1.56
N VAL A 43 1.03 6.72 -2.43
CA VAL A 43 1.81 6.69 -3.66
C VAL A 43 3.01 7.61 -3.49
N SER A 44 4.19 7.04 -3.63
CA SER A 44 5.45 7.75 -3.41
C SER A 44 6.50 7.28 -4.41
N GLU A 45 7.67 7.90 -4.42
CA GLU A 45 8.79 7.55 -5.27
C GLU A 45 9.21 6.07 -5.14
N GLY A 46 9.69 5.47 -6.22
CA GLY A 46 10.02 4.04 -6.29
C GLY A 46 11.10 3.57 -5.32
N ASN A 47 11.97 4.46 -4.85
CA ASN A 47 13.05 4.18 -3.90
C ASN A 47 12.67 4.45 -2.44
N ALA A 48 11.44 4.89 -2.17
CA ALA A 48 10.95 5.09 -0.82
C ALA A 48 11.00 3.79 0.00
N SER A 49 11.35 3.92 1.27
CA SER A 49 11.38 2.82 2.22
C SER A 49 9.97 2.35 2.53
N GLU A 50 9.67 1.09 2.25
CA GLU A 50 8.36 0.47 2.50
C GLU A 50 7.96 0.56 3.98
N ARG A 51 8.92 0.43 4.89
CA ARG A 51 8.69 0.54 6.34
C ARG A 51 8.28 1.96 6.73
N VAL A 52 8.92 2.97 6.14
CA VAL A 52 8.60 4.38 6.40
C VAL A 52 7.24 4.73 5.82
N LEU A 53 6.98 4.35 4.57
CA LEU A 53 5.68 4.59 3.93
C LEU A 53 4.54 3.88 4.65
N THR A 54 4.77 2.68 5.18
CA THR A 54 3.74 1.94 5.92
C THR A 54 3.49 2.55 7.29
N ALA A 55 4.53 3.01 7.99
CA ALA A 55 4.37 3.75 9.23
C ALA A 55 3.61 5.07 9.01
N TYR A 56 3.93 5.80 7.94
CA TYR A 56 3.22 7.01 7.54
C TYR A 56 1.74 6.73 7.22
N ALA A 57 1.48 5.72 6.39
CA ALA A 57 0.11 5.31 6.06
C ALA A 57 -0.69 4.89 7.30
N LEU A 58 -0.05 4.22 8.26
CA LEU A 58 -0.69 3.83 9.51
C LEU A 58 -0.98 5.03 10.41
N MET A 59 -0.06 6.00 10.47
CA MET A 59 -0.24 7.25 11.21
C MET A 59 -1.42 8.05 10.65
N GLU A 60 -1.47 8.27 9.34
CA GLU A 60 -2.60 8.97 8.73
C GLU A 60 -3.92 8.23 8.96
N LEU A 61 -3.93 6.90 8.84
CA LEU A 61 -5.13 6.10 9.09
C LEU A 61 -5.60 6.19 10.55
N LEU A 62 -4.66 6.24 11.50
CA LEU A 62 -4.95 6.42 12.91
C LEU A 62 -5.52 7.80 13.22
N GLU A 63 -5.03 8.85 12.55
CA GLU A 63 -5.57 10.21 12.68
C GLU A 63 -6.96 10.36 12.04
N GLU A 64 -7.16 9.77 10.86
CA GLU A 64 -8.40 9.91 10.10
C GLU A 64 -9.53 9.03 10.63
N ARG A 65 -9.23 7.76 10.96
CA ARG A 65 -10.21 6.69 11.23
C ARG A 65 -9.70 5.72 12.32
N PRO A 66 -9.47 6.20 13.55
CA PRO A 66 -8.91 5.38 14.64
C PRO A 66 -9.76 4.13 14.93
N GLU A 67 -11.08 4.20 14.74
CA GLU A 67 -12.01 3.10 15.01
C GLU A 67 -11.76 1.85 14.13
N LEU A 68 -11.09 2.01 12.98
CA LEU A 68 -10.69 0.90 12.12
C LEU A 68 -9.49 0.12 12.69
N LEU A 69 -8.73 0.72 13.61
CA LEU A 69 -7.50 0.18 14.16
C LEU A 69 -7.63 -0.31 15.61
N GLU A 70 -8.69 0.10 16.33
CA GLU A 70 -8.91 -0.24 17.75
C GLU A 70 -8.84 -1.73 18.08
N LYS A 71 -9.26 -2.60 17.16
CA LYS A 71 -9.31 -4.06 17.34
C LYS A 71 -8.25 -4.80 16.53
N VAL A 72 -7.29 -4.08 15.96
CA VAL A 72 -6.21 -4.70 15.18
C VAL A 72 -5.17 -5.24 16.14
N GLU A 73 -5.10 -6.57 16.25
CA GLU A 73 -4.11 -7.24 17.09
C GLU A 73 -2.82 -7.54 16.32
N VAL A 74 -2.92 -7.73 15.00
CA VAL A 74 -1.80 -8.19 14.16
C VAL A 74 -1.76 -7.47 12.82
N LEU A 75 -0.57 -6.97 12.45
CA LEU A 75 -0.24 -6.47 11.13
C LEU A 75 0.63 -7.49 10.38
N TRP A 76 0.08 -8.11 9.33
CA TRP A 76 0.86 -8.99 8.45
C TRP A 76 1.66 -8.19 7.45
N VAL A 77 2.94 -8.51 7.34
CA VAL A 77 3.86 -7.86 6.41
C VAL A 77 4.73 -8.88 5.69
N ASP A 78 5.33 -8.50 4.57
CA ASP A 78 6.27 -9.37 3.86
C ASP A 78 7.67 -9.36 4.52
N SER A 79 8.55 -10.23 4.03
CA SER A 79 9.93 -10.36 4.52
C SER A 79 10.75 -9.06 4.47
N GLY A 80 10.41 -8.11 3.59
CA GLY A 80 11.08 -6.82 3.47
C GLY A 80 10.85 -5.91 4.68
N TYR A 81 9.84 -6.18 5.51
CA TYR A 81 9.55 -5.44 6.73
C TYR A 81 10.29 -5.95 7.97
N ASP A 82 11.23 -6.89 7.82
CA ASP A 82 11.98 -7.44 8.95
C ASP A 82 12.71 -6.38 9.78
N GLY A 83 12.57 -6.45 11.10
CA GLY A 83 13.36 -5.65 12.04
C GLY A 83 12.55 -5.02 13.18
N ASP A 84 13.15 -5.06 14.37
CA ASP A 84 12.51 -4.67 15.63
C ASP A 84 12.02 -3.22 15.66
N LYS A 85 12.70 -2.31 14.96
CA LYS A 85 12.32 -0.88 14.92
C LYS A 85 10.95 -0.68 14.29
N PHE A 86 10.63 -1.42 13.23
CA PHE A 86 9.35 -1.32 12.56
C PHE A 86 8.25 -1.93 13.43
N ALA A 87 8.50 -3.11 14.02
CA ALA A 87 7.58 -3.74 14.95
C ALA A 87 7.28 -2.87 16.18
N LEU A 88 8.31 -2.26 16.78
CA LEU A 88 8.15 -1.33 17.89
C LEU A 88 7.35 -0.09 17.49
N CYS A 89 7.58 0.45 16.30
CA CYS A 89 6.83 1.60 15.79
C CYS A 89 5.33 1.28 15.65
N VAL A 90 4.98 0.13 15.08
CA VAL A 90 3.58 -0.33 14.98
C VAL A 90 2.97 -0.56 16.36
N TRP A 91 3.71 -1.20 17.28
CA TRP A 91 3.24 -1.41 18.65
C TRP A 91 2.96 -0.08 19.35
N LEU A 92 3.86 0.90 19.25
CA LEU A 92 3.68 2.22 19.87
C LEU A 92 2.47 2.99 19.28
N MET A 93 2.18 2.81 17.99
CA MET A 93 1.07 3.52 17.33
C MET A 93 -0.30 2.88 17.64
N ILE A 94 -0.42 1.55 17.54
CA ILE A 94 -1.73 0.86 17.56
C ILE A 94 -1.78 -0.38 18.46
N GLN A 95 -0.72 -0.66 19.23
CA GLN A 95 -0.63 -1.83 20.12
C GLN A 95 -0.76 -3.18 19.41
N ALA A 96 -0.55 -3.23 18.10
CA ALA A 96 -0.57 -4.45 17.30
C ALA A 96 0.82 -5.09 17.18
N HIS A 97 0.84 -6.41 17.03
CA HIS A 97 2.05 -7.16 16.72
C HIS A 97 2.32 -7.21 15.22
N VAL A 98 3.58 -7.10 14.82
CA VAL A 98 3.98 -7.30 13.42
C VAL A 98 4.34 -8.77 13.21
N GLU A 99 3.59 -9.43 12.33
CA GLU A 99 3.87 -10.80 11.90
C GLU A 99 4.48 -10.77 10.49
N VAL A 100 5.75 -11.14 10.39
CA VAL A 100 6.44 -11.18 9.10
C VAL A 100 6.18 -12.51 8.40
N ILE A 101 5.46 -12.46 7.29
CA ILE A 101 5.11 -13.63 6.49
C ILE A 101 6.29 -13.97 5.57
N ARG A 102 7.04 -15.00 5.96
CA ARG A 102 8.18 -15.55 5.20
C ARG A 102 7.91 -16.97 4.72
N ARG A 103 8.65 -17.39 3.71
CA ARG A 103 8.77 -18.81 3.36
C ARG A 103 9.78 -19.45 4.31
N THR A 104 9.37 -20.49 5.02
CA THR A 104 10.23 -21.29 5.90
C THR A 104 10.83 -22.51 5.20
N GLU A 105 10.24 -22.96 4.10
CA GLU A 105 10.66 -24.16 3.35
C GLU A 105 11.10 -23.79 1.92
N GLN A 106 11.96 -24.62 1.32
CA GLN A 106 12.41 -24.46 -0.08
C GLN A 106 11.33 -24.85 -1.10
N GLU A 107 10.37 -25.70 -0.71
CA GLU A 107 9.30 -26.14 -1.59
C GLU A 107 8.27 -25.02 -1.84
N TRP A 108 7.71 -24.99 -3.05
CA TRP A 108 6.67 -24.01 -3.38
C TRP A 108 5.39 -24.33 -2.61
N LYS A 109 5.01 -23.43 -1.70
CA LYS A 109 3.73 -23.44 -1.00
C LYS A 109 3.06 -22.08 -1.08
N VAL A 110 1.72 -22.11 -1.15
CA VAL A 110 0.88 -20.92 -1.07
C VAL A 110 1.03 -20.33 0.34
N LEU A 111 1.29 -19.02 0.42
CA LEU A 111 1.32 -18.27 1.68
C LEU A 111 -0.03 -17.56 1.86
N PRO A 112 -1.05 -18.19 2.48
CA PRO A 112 -2.44 -17.74 2.41
C PRO A 112 -2.65 -16.28 2.83
N LYS A 113 -1.92 -15.80 3.85
CA LYS A 113 -1.99 -14.40 4.33
C LYS A 113 -1.46 -13.39 3.31
N ARG A 114 -0.39 -13.74 2.58
CA ARG A 114 0.21 -12.86 1.56
C ARG A 114 -0.69 -12.67 0.33
N TRP A 115 -1.46 -13.72 -0.01
CA TRP A 115 -2.39 -13.69 -1.14
C TRP A 115 -3.52 -12.68 -1.00
N VAL A 116 -3.81 -12.21 0.21
CA VAL A 116 -4.83 -11.16 0.44
C VAL A 116 -4.45 -9.88 -0.29
N VAL A 117 -3.24 -9.37 -0.04
CA VAL A 117 -2.73 -8.13 -0.66
C VAL A 117 -2.49 -8.32 -2.16
N GLU A 118 -1.91 -9.45 -2.56
CA GLU A 118 -1.64 -9.73 -3.98
C GLU A 118 -2.94 -9.80 -4.80
N ARG A 119 -4.01 -10.34 -4.21
CA ARG A 119 -5.35 -10.34 -4.81
C ARG A 119 -5.91 -8.93 -4.97
N THR A 120 -5.75 -8.06 -3.96
CA THR A 120 -6.15 -6.65 -4.08
C THR A 120 -5.44 -5.98 -5.25
N PHE A 121 -4.12 -6.16 -5.38
CA PHE A 121 -3.38 -5.66 -6.56
C PHE A 121 -3.87 -6.27 -7.87
N GLY A 122 -4.20 -7.57 -7.87
CA GLY A 122 -4.81 -8.25 -9.01
C GLY A 122 -6.12 -7.58 -9.45
N TRP A 123 -7.01 -7.24 -8.51
CA TRP A 123 -8.24 -6.51 -8.81
C TRP A 123 -7.97 -5.11 -9.34
N LEU A 124 -7.05 -4.36 -8.73
CA LEU A 124 -6.69 -3.03 -9.21
C LEU A 124 -6.14 -3.09 -10.64
N ASN A 125 -5.33 -4.09 -10.97
CA ASN A 125 -4.77 -4.26 -12.32
C ASN A 125 -5.82 -4.58 -13.41
N GLN A 126 -7.01 -5.06 -13.05
CA GLN A 126 -8.10 -5.25 -14.00
C GLN A 126 -8.70 -3.93 -14.49
N TYR A 127 -8.44 -2.82 -13.79
CA TYR A 127 -8.84 -1.49 -14.21
C TYR A 127 -7.72 -0.88 -15.05
N HIS A 128 -8.00 -0.62 -16.33
CA HIS A 128 -6.99 -0.17 -17.29
C HIS A 128 -6.22 1.07 -16.80
N ARG A 129 -6.91 2.01 -16.13
CA ARG A 129 -6.30 3.21 -15.53
C ARG A 129 -5.26 2.91 -14.43
N LEU A 130 -5.40 1.81 -13.71
CA LEU A 130 -4.49 1.43 -12.63
C LEU A 130 -3.43 0.41 -13.05
N SER A 131 -3.58 -0.20 -14.24
CA SER A 131 -2.65 -1.22 -14.78
C SER A 131 -1.23 -0.69 -14.95
N LYS A 132 -1.08 0.61 -15.21
CA LYS A 132 0.20 1.32 -15.24
C LYS A 132 0.07 2.62 -14.46
N ASP A 133 1.18 3.29 -14.31
CA ASP A 133 1.24 4.59 -13.68
C ASP A 133 1.04 5.68 -14.73
N TYR A 134 -0.21 6.12 -14.93
CA TYR A 134 -0.57 7.13 -15.92
C TYR A 134 -0.75 8.53 -15.33
N GLU A 135 -0.97 8.63 -14.02
CA GLU A 135 -1.32 9.89 -13.38
C GLU A 135 -0.11 10.81 -13.29
N HIS A 136 -0.34 12.12 -13.32
CA HIS A 136 0.75 13.08 -13.10
C HIS A 136 1.08 13.18 -11.61
N LEU A 137 0.06 13.39 -10.78
CA LEU A 137 0.21 13.59 -9.35
C LEU A 137 -0.02 12.28 -8.57
N PRO A 138 0.76 11.97 -7.51
CA PRO A 138 0.55 10.80 -6.66
C PRO A 138 -0.86 10.73 -6.07
N GLU A 139 -1.39 11.87 -5.63
CA GLU A 139 -2.71 12.01 -5.00
C GLU A 139 -3.83 11.63 -5.99
N MET A 140 -3.62 11.89 -7.28
CA MET A 140 -4.57 11.49 -8.33
C MET A 140 -4.55 9.96 -8.55
N SER A 141 -3.38 9.34 -8.38
CA SER A 141 -3.20 7.88 -8.41
C SER A 141 -3.87 7.22 -7.22
N GLU A 142 -3.71 7.79 -6.03
CA GLU A 142 -4.40 7.37 -4.80
C GLU A 142 -5.92 7.51 -4.96
N ALA A 143 -6.40 8.68 -5.39
CA ALA A 143 -7.83 8.92 -5.61
C ALA A 143 -8.43 7.95 -6.63
N ALA A 144 -7.70 7.60 -7.69
CA ALA A 144 -8.13 6.60 -8.67
C ALA A 144 -8.27 5.20 -8.04
N ILE A 145 -7.35 4.83 -7.14
CA ILE A 145 -7.42 3.57 -6.38
C ILE A 145 -8.64 3.60 -5.45
N TYR A 146 -8.83 4.67 -4.68
CA TYR A 146 -9.99 4.83 -3.81
C TYR A 146 -11.31 4.77 -4.58
N ALA A 147 -11.41 5.40 -5.76
CA ALA A 147 -12.63 5.37 -6.58
C ALA A 147 -13.00 3.97 -7.08
N VAL A 148 -12.01 3.09 -7.27
CA VAL A 148 -12.22 1.71 -7.73
C VAL A 148 -12.68 0.79 -6.60
N MET A 149 -12.25 1.03 -5.37
CA MET A 149 -12.51 0.15 -4.23
C MET A 149 -14.00 -0.06 -3.91
N PRO A 150 -14.88 0.96 -3.89
CA PRO A 150 -16.31 0.78 -3.71
C PRO A 150 -16.94 -0.16 -4.75
N ARG A 151 -16.48 -0.13 -6.00
CA ARG A 151 -16.97 -1.05 -7.04
C ARG A 151 -16.62 -2.50 -6.75
N ILE A 152 -15.42 -2.74 -6.20
CA ILE A 152 -15.00 -4.09 -5.75
C ILE A 152 -15.85 -4.51 -4.55
N MET A 153 -16.04 -3.62 -3.56
CA MET A 153 -16.87 -3.89 -2.39
C MET A 153 -18.32 -4.20 -2.75
N LEU A 154 -18.95 -3.38 -3.60
CA LEU A 154 -20.35 -3.56 -4.04
C LEU A 154 -20.55 -4.90 -4.75
N ARG A 155 -19.63 -5.30 -5.64
CA ARG A 155 -19.69 -6.62 -6.30
C ARG A 155 -19.62 -7.79 -5.32
N ARG A 156 -19.09 -7.59 -4.12
CA ARG A 156 -18.98 -8.62 -3.07
C ARG A 156 -20.17 -8.62 -2.12
N LEU A 157 -20.97 -7.54 -2.08
CA LEU A 157 -22.19 -7.46 -1.27
C LEU A 157 -23.41 -8.01 -2.01
N VAL A 158 -23.45 -7.87 -3.35
CA VAL A 158 -24.58 -8.33 -4.19
C VAL A 158 -24.42 -9.82 -4.53
N VAL A 159 -24.24 -10.65 -3.49
CA VAL A 159 -24.32 -12.11 -3.60
C VAL A 159 -25.78 -12.54 -3.69
#